data_AF-A0A9D9VND3-F1
#
_entry.id   AF-A0A9D9VND3-F1
#
_cell.length_a   1.000
_cell.length_b   1.000
_cell.length_c   1.000
_cell.angle_alpha   90.00
_cell.angle_beta   90.00
_cell.angle_gamma   90.00
#
_symmetry.space_group_name_H-M   'P 1'
#
loop_
_entity.id
_entity.type
_entity.pdbx_description
1 polymer ?
#
loop_
_entity_poly.entity_id
_entity_poly.type
_entity_poly.pdbx_seq_one_letter_code
_entity_poly.pdbx_strand_id
1 'polypeptide(L)' 'MRQALSISLRPEELKRTRHLARKRGFSVISDYVRFLVAQDDDDLISADELVKRSKETEILYKQGKLIKARSIKDLLK' A
#
# COMPACT_ATOMS: atom_id res chain seq x y z
N MET A 1 -18.60 7.75 25.72
CA MET A 1 -19.68 7.05 24.98
C MET A 1 -19.05 6.22 23.88
N ARG A 2 -19.46 4.96 23.68
CA ARG A 2 -18.94 4.12 22.58
C ARG A 2 -19.79 4.37 21.34
N GLN A 3 -19.16 4.62 20.20
CA GLN A 3 -19.81 4.67 18.90
C GLN A 3 -19.61 3.32 18.19
N ALA A 4 -20.66 2.81 17.56
CA ALA A 4 -20.64 1.53 16.86
C ALA A 4 -20.89 1.74 15.36
N LEU A 5 -20.06 1.10 14.54
CA LEU A 5 -20.22 1.06 13.09
C LEU A 5 -20.89 -0.27 12.71
N SER A 6 -22.00 -0.21 11.99
CA SER A 6 -22.69 -1.38 11.44
C SER A 6 -22.65 -1.34 9.93
N ILE A 7 -22.25 -2.44 9.29
CA ILE A 7 -22.13 -2.56 7.84
C ILE A 7 -22.89 -3.81 7.40
N SER A 8 -23.85 -3.63 6.49
CA SER A 8 -24.59 -4.73 5.87
C SER A 8 -23.80 -5.29 4.69
N LEU A 9 -23.51 -6.59 4.72
CA LEU A 9 -22.76 -7.30 3.67
C LEU A 9 -23.51 -8.56 3.28
N ARG A 10 -23.38 -8.96 2.01
CA ARG A 10 -23.82 -10.28 1.56
C ARG A 10 -22.96 -11.37 2.24
N PRO A 11 -23.49 -12.59 2.42
CA PRO A 11 -22.74 -13.67 3.08
C PRO A 11 -21.37 -13.97 2.45
N GLU A 12 -21.28 -13.86 1.12
CA GLU A 12 -20.04 -14.09 0.37
C GLU A 12 -19.00 -12.99 0.63
N GLU A 13 -19.44 -11.74 0.71
CA GLU A 13 -18.60 -10.59 1.02
C GLU A 13 -18.05 -10.71 2.44
N LEU A 14 -18.88 -11.11 3.40
CA LEU A 14 -18.45 -11.35 4.78
C LEU A 14 -17.37 -12.45 4.85
N LYS A 15 -17.57 -13.56 4.12
CA LYS A 15 -16.57 -14.66 4.05
C LYS A 15 -15.26 -14.16 3.45
N ARG A 16 -15.33 -13.42 2.34
CA ARG A 16 -14.15 -12.85 1.67
C ARG A 16 -13.40 -11.88 2.57
N THR A 17 -14.12 -10.96 3.23
CA THR A 17 -13.53 -9.99 4.16
C THR A 17 -12.85 -10.67 5.34
N ARG A 18 -13.48 -11.70 5.92
CA ARG A 18 -12.87 -12.50 7.00
C ARG A 18 -11.60 -13.22 6.54
N HIS A 19 -11.63 -13.79 5.34
CA HIS A 19 -10.46 -14.46 4.77
C HIS A 19 -9.31 -13.47 4.54
N LEU A 20 -9.59 -12.30 3.98
CA LEU A 20 -8.59 -11.24 3.76
C LEU A 20 -8.00 -10.73 5.08
N ALA A 21 -8.83 -10.48 6.09
CA ALA A 21 -8.37 -10.06 7.41
C ALA A 21 -7.39 -11.09 8.00
N ARG A 22 -7.74 -12.38 7.98
CA ARG A 22 -6.86 -13.46 8.46
C ARG A 22 -5.57 -13.58 7.65
N LYS A 23 -5.65 -13.50 6.32
CA LYS A 23 -4.49 -13.56 5.44
C LYS A 23 -3.49 -12.42 5.73
N ARG A 24 -3.98 -11.26 6.15
CA ARG A 24 -3.19 -10.10 6.54
C ARG A 24 -2.80 -10.07 8.02
N GLY A 25 -3.06 -11.15 8.77
CA GLY A 25 -2.65 -11.30 10.17
C GLY A 25 -3.63 -10.77 11.22
N PHE A 26 -4.83 -10.33 10.82
CA PHE A 26 -5.84 -9.83 11.74
C PHE A 26 -6.73 -10.98 12.26
N SER A 27 -6.91 -11.04 13.59
CA SER A 27 -7.78 -12.01 14.25
C SER A 27 -9.26 -11.62 14.18
N VAL A 28 -9.55 -10.31 14.21
CA VAL A 28 -10.91 -9.75 14.19
C VAL A 28 -11.09 -8.79 13.02
N ILE A 29 -12.27 -8.83 12.38
CA ILE A 29 -12.59 -7.97 11.24
C ILE A 29 -12.60 -6.49 11.62
N SER A 30 -13.04 -6.15 12.85
CA SER A 30 -13.05 -4.75 13.33
C SER A 30 -11.66 -4.13 13.34
N ASP A 31 -10.63 -4.90 13.67
CA ASP A 31 -9.25 -4.41 13.72
C ASP A 31 -8.71 -4.21 12.30
N TYR A 32 -9.08 -5.11 11.39
CA TYR A 32 -8.77 -4.97 9.98
C TYR A 32 -9.46 -3.73 9.36
N VAL A 33 -10.74 -3.49 9.67
CA VAL A 33 -11.45 -2.29 9.20
C VAL A 33 -10.86 -1.03 9.81
N ARG A 34 -10.52 -1.04 11.10
CA ARG A 34 -9.86 0.10 11.75
C ARG A 34 -8.51 0.39 11.11
N PHE A 35 -7.73 -0.65 10.78
CA PHE A 35 -6.49 -0.51 10.04
C PHE A 35 -6.71 0.12 8.67
N LEU A 36 -7.70 -0.36 7.90
CA LEU A 36 -8.00 0.20 6.58
C LEU A 36 -8.47 1.65 6.63
N VAL A 37 -9.22 2.02 7.66
CA VAL A 37 -9.68 3.42 7.86
C VAL A 37 -8.55 4.31 8.37
N ALA A 38 -7.59 3.75 9.12
CA ALA A 38 -6.43 4.48 9.62
C ALA A 38 -5.30 4.61 8.59
N GLN A 39 -5.30 3.77 7.56
CA GLN A 39 -4.48 3.98 6.37
C GLN A 39 -5.14 5.10 5.56
N ASP A 40 -4.77 6.35 5.86
CA ASP A 40 -5.08 7.47 4.98
C ASP A 40 -4.58 7.18 3.56
N ASP A 41 -5.31 7.66 2.55
CA ASP A 41 -4.92 7.54 1.14
C ASP A 41 -3.53 8.16 0.86
N ASP A 42 -3.02 9.02 1.75
CA ASP A 42 -1.71 9.67 1.65
C ASP A 42 -0.51 8.70 1.78
N ASP A 43 -0.67 7.57 2.47
CA ASP A 43 0.38 6.54 2.59
C ASP A 43 0.30 5.45 1.49
N LEU A 44 -0.76 5.47 0.69
CA LEU A 44 -0.92 4.55 -0.43
C LEU A 44 -0.27 5.16 -1.67
N ILE A 45 0.83 4.54 -2.11
CA ILE A 45 1.48 4.94 -3.36
C ILE A 45 0.45 4.84 -4.50
N SER A 46 0.09 6.00 -5.07
CA SER A 46 -0.89 6.03 -6.15
C SER A 46 -0.33 5.39 -7.42
N ALA A 47 -1.18 4.70 -8.17
CA ALA A 47 -0.77 4.09 -9.43
C ALA A 47 -0.23 5.14 -10.42
N ASP A 48 -0.83 6.33 -10.42
CA ASP A 48 -0.40 7.44 -11.26
C ASP A 48 0.98 7.97 -10.86
N GLU A 49 1.24 8.04 -9.55
CA GLU A 49 2.54 8.45 -9.04
C GLU A 49 3.64 7.44 -9.38
N LEU A 50 3.36 6.14 -9.33
CA LEU A 50 4.29 5.09 -9.78
C LEU A 50 4.66 5.26 -11.25
N VAL A 51 3.66 5.45 -12.11
CA VAL A 51 3.87 5.64 -13.54
C VAL A 51 4.66 6.92 -13.80
N LYS A 52 4.35 8.01 -13.10
CA LYS A 52 5.07 9.27 -13.21
C LYS A 52 6.54 9.13 -12.81
N ARG A 53 6.83 8.55 -11.64
CA ARG A 53 8.20 8.34 -11.15
C ARG A 53 9.01 7.41 -12.08
N SER A 54 8.37 6.41 -12.67
CA SER A 54 9.00 5.54 -13.67
C SER A 54 9.44 6.30 -14.91
N LYS A 55 8.56 7.13 -15.48
CA LYS A 55 8.89 7.99 -16.64
C LYS A 55 10.00 8.99 -16.32
N GLU A 56 9.95 9.63 -15.14
CA GLU A 56 11.00 10.53 -14.67
C GLU A 56 12.36 9.82 -14.58
N THR A 57 12.37 8.60 -14.06
CA THR A 57 13.59 7.77 -13.98
C THR A 57 14.16 7.47 -15.37
N GLU A 58 13.30 7.14 -16.34
CA GLU A 58 13.73 6.90 -17.73
C GLU A 58 14.36 8.16 -18.37
N ILE A 59 13.77 9.33 -18.12
CA ILE A 59 14.30 10.62 -18.58
C ILE A 59 15.67 10.89 -17.95
N LEU A 60 15.80 10.71 -16.63
CA LEU A 60 17.06 10.90 -15.92
C LEU A 60 18.15 9.94 -16.41
N TYR A 61 17.79 8.69 -16.74
CA TYR A 61 18.70 7.73 -17.35
C TYR A 61 19.20 8.21 -18.72
N LYS A 62 18.28 8.63 -19.60
CA LYS A 62 18.61 9.17 -20.94
C LYS A 62 19.48 10.43 -20.86
N GLN A 63 19.27 11.25 -19.84
CA GLN A 63 20.05 12.46 -19.58
C GLN A 63 21.39 12.20 -18.87
N GLY A 64 21.73 10.94 -18.56
CA GLY A 64 22.98 10.57 -17.89
C GLY A 64 23.08 11.04 -16.44
N LYS A 65 21.95 11.39 -15.81
CA LYS A 65 21.88 11.94 -14.44
C LYS A 65 21.77 10.86 -13.35
N LEU A 66 21.86 9.58 -13.72
CA LEU A 66 21.78 8.46 -12.77
C LEU A 66 23.16 7.97 -12.36
N ILE A 67 23.29 7.62 -11.08
CA ILE A 67 24.50 7.01 -10.52
C ILE A 67 24.52 5.53 -10.92
N LYS A 68 25.55 5.11 -11.66
CA LYS A 68 25.81 3.70 -11.97
C LYS A 68 26.76 3.12 -10.93
N ALA A 69 26.20 2.59 -9.84
CA ALA A 69 26.97 1.84 -8.85
C ALA A 69 27.16 0.38 -9.32
N ARG A 70 28.36 -0.18 -9.12
CA ARG A 70 28.65 -1.60 -9.44
C ARG A 70 28.18 -2.54 -8.34
N SER A 71 27.93 -2.00 -7.15
CA SER A 71 27.41 -2.71 -6.00
C SER A 71 26.68 -1.75 -5.06
N ILE A 72 25.86 -2.29 -4.15
CA ILE A 72 25.19 -1.51 -3.09
C ILE A 72 26.24 -0.80 -2.21
N LYS A 73 27.40 -1.42 -1.98
CA LYS A 73 28.50 -0.81 -1.21
C LYS A 73 29.08 0.44 -1.89
N ASP A 74 29.09 0.47 -3.22
CA ASP A 74 29.55 1.64 -3.98
C ASP A 74 28.51 2.78 -3.99
N LEU A 75 27.24 2.45 -3.76
CA LEU A 75 26.15 3.42 -3.68
C LEU A 75 26.05 4.09 -2.30
N LEU A 76 26.41 3.37 -1.23
CA LEU A 76 26.25 3.80 0.16
C LEU A 76 27.48 4.54 0.75
N LYS A 77 28.52 4.78 -0.05
CA LYS A 77 29.70 5.56 0.33
C LYS A 77 29.52 7.03 -0.06
#